data_AF-M3K1W6-F1
#
_entry.id   AF-M3K1W6-F1
#
_cell.length_a   1.000
_cell.length_b   1.000
_cell.length_c   1.000
_cell.angle_alpha   90.00
_cell.angle_beta   90.00
_cell.angle_gamma   90.00
#
_symmetry.space_group_name_H-M   'P 1'
#
loop_
_entity.id
_entity.type
_entity.pdbx_description
1 polymer ?
#
loop_
_entity_poly.entity_id
_entity_poly.type
_entity_poly.pdbx_seq_one_letter_code
_entity_poly.pdbx_strand_id
1 'polypeptide(L)'
;MSNEEEADYSKLPIGEKIVHKVWKVRLQGYEELANNFEKSRNENDPVFTTIDIDQYKKILLDSNVVAQEAGYNAFNKFLIYGGTANRVSQLKNIGIVGSICEKGLLSTRKNTKEWSIESILLMLEISNDPNSIVEDIFPYLSNRLPKLVTGCVSGLYTIFENFGCKIISPKPVIPYLSKLFGHADKNVRNETTKLTIELYKWMGDALSNILFPDLKPIQQKDLTAAFEKEKEANS
;
A
#
# COMPACT_ATOMS: atom_id res chain seq x y z
N MET A 1 -12.60 14.75 37.46
CA MET A 1 -11.50 13.85 37.02
C MET A 1 -11.81 12.48 37.58
N SER A 2 -12.51 11.64 36.82
CA SER A 2 -12.73 10.25 37.19
C SER A 2 -11.44 9.49 36.91
N ASN A 3 -10.75 9.09 37.97
CA ASN A 3 -9.75 8.02 37.88
C ASN A 3 -10.50 6.77 37.42
N GLU A 4 -10.46 6.48 36.11
CA GLU A 4 -10.65 5.11 35.65
C GLU A 4 -9.48 4.33 36.23
N GLU A 5 -9.74 3.48 37.23
CA GLU A 5 -8.84 2.38 37.53
C GLU A 5 -8.53 1.71 36.18
N GLU A 6 -7.27 1.71 35.75
CA GLU A 6 -6.84 0.97 34.55
C GLU A 6 -7.10 -0.50 34.84
N ALA A 7 -8.30 -0.97 34.50
CA ALA A 7 -8.64 -2.38 34.63
C ALA A 7 -7.57 -3.19 33.89
N ASP A 8 -7.05 -4.23 34.54
CA ASP A 8 -6.01 -5.07 33.98
C ASP A 8 -6.57 -5.92 32.85
N TYR A 9 -6.45 -5.41 31.62
CA TYR A 9 -6.87 -6.09 30.39
C TYR A 9 -5.80 -7.06 29.84
N SER A 10 -4.67 -7.24 30.53
CA SER A 10 -3.55 -8.05 30.03
C SER A 10 -3.94 -9.51 29.78
N LYS A 11 -4.95 -10.01 30.52
CA LYS A 11 -5.45 -11.39 30.47
C LYS A 11 -6.51 -11.64 29.40
N LEU A 12 -6.98 -10.61 28.70
CA LEU A 12 -7.98 -10.79 27.64
C LEU A 12 -7.40 -11.64 26.49
N PRO A 13 -8.20 -12.56 25.91
CA PRO A 13 -7.82 -13.27 24.69
C PRO A 13 -7.54 -12.29 23.54
N ILE A 14 -6.64 -12.68 22.63
CA ILE A 14 -6.21 -11.81 21.52
C ILE A 14 -7.39 -11.33 20.66
N GLY A 15 -8.35 -12.22 20.36
CA GLY A 15 -9.55 -11.90 19.58
C GLY A 15 -10.44 -10.83 20.24
N GLU A 16 -10.47 -10.78 21.57
CA GLU A 16 -11.21 -9.74 22.31
C GLU A 16 -10.42 -8.42 22.37
N LYS A 17 -9.09 -8.50 22.53
CA LYS A 17 -8.22 -7.30 22.57
C LYS A 17 -8.34 -6.48 21.29
N ILE A 18 -8.26 -7.13 20.13
CA ILE A 18 -8.20 -6.43 18.83
C ILE A 18 -9.49 -5.73 18.41
N VAL A 19 -10.64 -6.07 19.02
CA VAL A 19 -11.93 -5.42 18.76
C VAL A 19 -12.42 -4.57 19.94
N HIS A 20 -11.60 -4.42 20.98
CA HIS A 20 -12.00 -3.76 22.21
C HIS A 20 -12.31 -2.27 21.99
N LYS A 21 -13.28 -1.73 22.74
CA LYS A 21 -13.69 -0.31 22.65
C LYS A 21 -12.55 0.66 23.00
N VAL A 22 -11.68 0.28 23.93
CA VAL A 22 -10.53 1.09 24.36
C VAL A 22 -9.35 0.86 23.41
N TRP A 23 -8.91 1.92 22.72
CA TRP A 23 -7.84 1.84 21.73
C TRP A 23 -6.50 1.34 22.29
N LYS A 24 -6.18 1.64 23.56
CA LYS A 24 -4.97 1.12 24.23
C LYS A 24 -4.98 -0.41 24.33
N VAL A 25 -6.15 -1.02 24.50
CA VAL A 25 -6.29 -2.49 24.55
C VAL A 25 -6.13 -3.09 23.15
N ARG A 26 -6.65 -2.41 22.11
CA ARG A 26 -6.39 -2.81 20.71
C ARG A 26 -4.91 -2.72 20.35
N LEU A 27 -4.25 -1.61 20.73
CA LEU A 27 -2.81 -1.43 20.58
C LEU A 27 -2.04 -2.61 21.19
N GLN A 28 -2.30 -2.95 22.45
CA GLN A 28 -1.70 -4.11 23.11
C GLN A 28 -1.95 -5.41 22.35
N GLY A 29 -3.17 -5.61 21.84
CA GLY A 29 -3.50 -6.76 20.99
C GLY A 29 -2.67 -6.81 19.70
N TYR A 30 -2.47 -5.68 19.02
CA TYR A 30 -1.67 -5.64 17.80
C TYR A 30 -0.18 -5.88 18.08
N GLU A 31 0.35 -5.32 19.17
CA GLU A 31 1.73 -5.58 19.61
C GLU A 31 1.94 -7.05 19.99
N GLU A 32 0.97 -7.67 20.67
CA GLU A 32 0.99 -9.10 21.00
C GLU A 32 0.93 -9.97 19.74
N LEU A 33 0.08 -9.65 18.75
CA LEU A 33 0.06 -10.33 17.45
C LEU A 33 1.42 -10.26 16.75
N ALA A 34 2.00 -9.06 16.64
CA ALA A 34 3.31 -8.87 16.01
C ALA A 34 4.39 -9.74 16.67
N ASN A 35 4.43 -9.75 18.00
CA ASN A 35 5.37 -10.56 18.78
C ASN A 35 5.15 -12.06 18.58
N ASN A 36 3.89 -12.51 18.49
CA ASN A 36 3.58 -13.92 18.30
C ASN A 36 3.93 -14.38 16.88
N PHE A 37 3.69 -13.55 15.85
CA PHE A 37 4.09 -13.87 14.48
C PHE A 37 5.61 -13.99 14.32
N GLU A 38 6.37 -13.08 14.94
CA GLU A 38 7.84 -13.11 14.90
C GLU A 38 8.46 -14.33 15.60
N LYS A 39 7.75 -14.89 16.58
CA LYS A 39 8.15 -16.12 17.28
C LYS A 39 7.61 -17.40 16.65
N SER A 40 6.86 -17.29 15.55
CA SER A 40 6.32 -18.45 14.85
C SER A 40 7.45 -19.36 14.36
N ARG A 41 7.17 -20.67 14.29
CA ARG A 41 8.18 -21.64 13.86
C ARG A 41 8.36 -21.67 12.34
N ASN A 42 7.28 -21.47 11.61
CA ASN A 42 7.18 -21.43 10.15
C ASN A 42 5.78 -20.93 9.78
N GLU A 43 5.51 -20.77 8.48
CA GLU A 43 4.27 -20.24 7.94
C GLU A 43 3.02 -21.07 8.26
N ASN A 44 3.16 -22.31 8.73
CA ASN A 44 2.04 -23.19 9.13
C ASN A 44 1.71 -23.12 10.63
N ASP A 45 2.40 -22.26 11.39
CA ASP A 45 2.14 -22.08 12.81
C ASP A 45 0.68 -21.62 13.07
N PRO A 46 -0.05 -22.25 14.01
CA PRO A 46 -1.44 -21.90 14.32
C PRO A 46 -1.66 -20.43 14.72
N VAL A 47 -0.61 -19.71 15.10
CA VAL A 47 -0.67 -18.27 15.37
C VAL A 47 -1.32 -17.49 14.21
N PHE A 48 -1.07 -17.89 12.97
CA PHE A 48 -1.59 -17.22 11.77
C PHE A 48 -3.09 -17.44 11.52
N THR A 49 -3.75 -18.26 12.33
CA THR A 49 -5.19 -18.51 12.30
C THR A 49 -5.88 -18.14 13.60
N THR A 50 -5.21 -17.38 14.48
CA THR A 50 -5.75 -16.97 15.80
C THR A 50 -6.87 -15.94 15.71
N ILE A 51 -6.98 -15.23 14.59
CA ILE A 51 -8.02 -14.25 14.29
C ILE A 51 -8.59 -14.50 12.90
N ASP A 52 -9.85 -14.12 12.68
CA ASP A 52 -10.45 -14.18 11.36
C ASP A 52 -9.73 -13.23 10.40
N ILE A 53 -9.60 -13.64 9.13
CA ILE A 53 -8.90 -12.86 8.11
C ILE A 53 -9.52 -11.46 7.89
N ASP A 54 -10.83 -11.34 8.07
CA ASP A 54 -11.55 -10.05 7.98
C ASP A 54 -11.13 -9.04 9.04
N GLN A 55 -10.56 -9.49 10.16
CA GLN A 55 -10.11 -8.59 11.21
C GLN A 55 -8.92 -7.74 10.75
N TYR A 56 -8.05 -8.23 9.86
CA TYR A 56 -6.94 -7.44 9.33
C TYR A 56 -7.42 -6.14 8.67
N LYS A 57 -8.56 -6.18 7.96
CA LYS A 57 -9.17 -4.97 7.40
C LYS A 57 -9.51 -3.94 8.48
N LYS A 58 -10.09 -4.39 9.60
CA LYS A 58 -10.44 -3.50 10.72
C LYS A 58 -9.20 -2.95 11.43
N ILE A 59 -8.16 -3.78 11.57
CA ILE A 59 -6.87 -3.39 12.15
C ILE A 59 -6.22 -2.27 11.32
N LEU A 60 -6.10 -2.45 10.00
CA LEU A 60 -5.53 -1.46 9.10
C LEU A 60 -6.39 -0.18 8.99
N LEU A 61 -7.68 -0.30 9.30
CA LEU A 61 -8.63 0.81 9.31
C LEU A 61 -8.90 1.38 10.71
N ASP A 62 -8.07 1.09 11.72
CA ASP A 62 -8.29 1.59 13.07
C ASP A 62 -8.46 3.14 13.08
N SER A 63 -9.38 3.62 13.91
CA SER A 63 -9.68 5.05 14.03
C SER A 63 -8.62 5.79 14.84
N ASN A 64 -7.89 5.09 15.71
CA ASN A 64 -6.79 5.65 16.48
C ASN A 64 -5.46 5.41 15.72
N VAL A 65 -4.79 6.49 15.33
CA VAL A 65 -3.57 6.41 14.50
C VAL A 65 -2.38 5.73 15.18
N VAL A 66 -2.32 5.66 16.51
CA VAL A 66 -1.26 4.94 17.25
C VAL A 66 -1.53 3.44 17.23
N ALA A 67 -2.77 3.04 17.51
CA ALA A 67 -3.18 1.64 17.36
C ALA A 67 -3.04 1.19 15.90
N GLN A 68 -3.48 2.01 14.95
CA GLN A 68 -3.35 1.71 13.52
C GLN A 68 -1.89 1.45 13.10
N GLU A 69 -0.95 2.28 13.56
CA GLU A 69 0.48 2.09 13.26
C GLU A 69 0.99 0.73 13.77
N ALA A 70 0.65 0.35 15.00
CA ALA A 70 0.96 -0.99 15.51
C ALA A 70 0.25 -2.10 14.73
N GLY A 71 -0.96 -1.84 14.24
CA GLY A 71 -1.71 -2.72 13.34
C GLY A 71 -0.99 -3.00 12.02
N TYR A 72 -0.42 -1.96 11.39
CA TYR A 72 0.42 -2.14 10.19
C TYR A 72 1.69 -2.92 10.48
N ASN A 73 2.35 -2.69 11.63
CA ASN A 73 3.49 -3.50 12.05
C ASN A 73 3.09 -4.99 12.18
N ALA A 74 1.99 -5.27 12.88
CA ALA A 74 1.48 -6.63 13.04
C ALA A 74 1.13 -7.29 11.69
N PHE A 75 0.54 -6.53 10.77
CA PHE A 75 0.20 -7.03 9.43
C PHE A 75 1.44 -7.33 8.58
N ASN A 76 2.48 -6.49 8.62
CA ASN A 76 3.74 -6.80 7.96
C ASN A 76 4.39 -8.05 8.54
N LYS A 77 4.39 -8.22 9.86
CA LYS A 77 4.90 -9.44 10.51
C LYS A 77 4.09 -10.67 10.11
N PHE A 78 2.77 -10.55 9.98
CA PHE A 78 1.94 -11.62 9.44
C PHE A 78 2.37 -12.02 8.02
N LEU A 79 2.59 -11.05 7.12
CA LEU A 79 3.02 -11.31 5.75
C LEU A 79 4.44 -11.90 5.69
N ILE A 80 5.38 -11.39 6.49
CA ILE A 80 6.79 -11.83 6.50
C ILE A 80 6.92 -13.28 7.00
N TYR A 81 6.26 -13.62 8.11
CA TYR A 81 6.46 -14.94 8.75
C TYR A 81 5.39 -15.97 8.36
N GLY A 82 4.21 -15.51 7.96
CA GLY A 82 3.06 -16.37 7.66
C GLY A 82 2.48 -16.15 6.26
N GLY A 83 3.09 -15.33 5.43
CA GLY A 83 2.63 -15.09 4.07
C GLY A 83 2.63 -16.36 3.23
N THR A 84 1.50 -16.67 2.61
CA THR A 84 1.41 -17.68 1.55
C THR A 84 0.54 -17.14 0.44
N ALA A 85 0.74 -17.64 -0.80
CA ALA A 85 -0.07 -17.22 -1.95
C ALA A 85 -1.59 -17.35 -1.69
N ASN A 86 -2.01 -18.41 -0.97
CA ASN A 86 -3.41 -18.61 -0.59
C ASN A 86 -3.90 -17.51 0.38
N ARG A 87 -3.12 -17.19 1.43
CA ARG A 87 -3.50 -16.13 2.38
C ARG A 87 -3.54 -14.76 1.71
N VAL A 88 -2.60 -14.45 0.82
CA VAL A 88 -2.60 -13.20 0.06
C VAL A 88 -3.82 -13.12 -0.87
N SER A 89 -4.19 -14.22 -1.53
CA SER A 89 -5.43 -14.28 -2.33
C SER A 89 -6.67 -14.02 -1.47
N GLN A 90 -6.77 -14.62 -0.29
CA GLN A 90 -7.88 -14.37 0.63
C GLN A 90 -7.91 -12.90 1.12
N LEU A 91 -6.76 -12.34 1.50
CA LEU A 91 -6.64 -10.93 1.90
C LEU A 91 -7.05 -9.97 0.78
N LYS A 92 -6.66 -10.28 -0.46
CA LYS A 92 -7.08 -9.54 -1.65
C LYS A 92 -8.60 -9.58 -1.80
N ASN A 93 -9.22 -10.76 -1.69
CA ASN A 93 -10.66 -10.95 -1.86
C ASN A 93 -11.51 -10.15 -0.86
N ILE A 94 -10.99 -9.85 0.33
CA ILE A 94 -11.68 -9.02 1.34
C ILE A 94 -11.42 -7.51 1.17
N GLY A 95 -10.63 -7.12 0.15
CA GLY A 95 -10.30 -5.74 -0.18
C GLY A 95 -9.26 -5.12 0.73
N ILE A 96 -8.22 -5.87 1.12
CA ILE A 96 -7.14 -5.33 1.98
C ILE A 96 -6.39 -4.19 1.29
N VAL A 97 -6.12 -4.30 -0.02
CA VAL A 97 -5.39 -3.27 -0.79
C VAL A 97 -6.14 -1.95 -0.77
N GLY A 98 -7.46 -1.99 -0.97
CA GLY A 98 -8.30 -0.80 -0.87
C GLY A 98 -8.26 -0.14 0.51
N SER A 99 -8.19 -0.94 1.57
CA SER A 99 -8.06 -0.45 2.95
C SER A 99 -6.72 0.27 3.19
N ILE A 100 -5.66 -0.24 2.58
CA ILE A 100 -4.33 0.39 2.59
C ILE A 100 -4.35 1.70 1.79
N CYS A 101 -5.02 1.73 0.63
CA CYS A 101 -5.22 2.96 -0.15
C CYS A 101 -6.02 4.03 0.62
N GLU A 102 -7.06 3.62 1.34
CA GLU A 102 -7.99 4.51 2.03
C GLU A 102 -7.46 5.16 3.31
N LYS A 103 -6.45 4.55 3.96
CA LYS A 103 -5.87 5.10 5.18
C LYS A 103 -4.34 5.03 5.29
N GLY A 104 -3.72 3.97 4.78
CA GLY A 104 -2.30 3.72 4.92
C GLY A 104 -1.43 4.68 4.12
N LEU A 105 -1.60 4.68 2.80
CA LEU A 105 -0.75 5.43 1.86
C LEU A 105 -0.81 6.96 2.02
N LEU A 106 -1.93 7.48 2.55
CA LEU A 106 -2.13 8.90 2.85
C LEU A 106 -1.85 9.28 4.31
N SER A 107 -1.33 8.36 5.13
CA SER A 107 -0.99 8.65 6.52
C SER A 107 0.09 9.74 6.60
N THR A 108 0.00 10.59 7.62
CA THR A 108 1.06 11.56 7.97
C THR A 108 2.10 10.98 8.91
N ARG A 109 1.87 9.78 9.46
CA ARG A 109 2.85 9.09 10.29
C ARG A 109 3.81 8.32 9.40
N LYS A 110 5.11 8.54 9.61
CA LYS A 110 6.18 7.94 8.81
C LYS A 110 6.05 6.41 8.74
N ASN A 111 6.06 5.74 9.90
CA ASN A 111 6.04 4.28 9.94
C ASN A 111 4.75 3.71 9.36
N THR A 112 3.59 4.32 9.64
CA THR A 112 2.33 3.87 9.02
C THR A 112 2.42 3.92 7.50
N LYS A 113 2.93 5.02 6.92
CA LYS A 113 3.06 5.17 5.46
C LYS A 113 4.05 4.16 4.87
N GLU A 114 5.22 4.00 5.51
CA GLU A 114 6.27 3.05 5.09
C GLU A 114 5.78 1.61 5.16
N TRP A 115 5.15 1.21 6.27
CA TRP A 115 4.62 -0.14 6.42
C TRP A 115 3.43 -0.41 5.51
N SER A 116 2.64 0.61 5.17
CA SER A 116 1.55 0.48 4.19
C SER A 116 2.05 0.10 2.81
N ILE A 117 3.08 0.78 2.32
CA ILE A 117 3.66 0.42 1.02
C ILE A 117 4.37 -0.93 1.11
N GLU A 118 5.11 -1.18 2.18
CA GLU A 118 5.75 -2.48 2.44
C GLU A 118 4.76 -3.64 2.44
N SER A 119 3.58 -3.48 3.04
CA SER A 119 2.51 -4.50 3.00
C SER A 119 2.13 -4.86 1.56
N ILE A 120 2.00 -3.86 0.69
CA ILE A 120 1.67 -4.10 -0.72
C ILE A 120 2.84 -4.80 -1.42
N LEU A 121 4.09 -4.35 -1.21
CA LEU A 121 5.28 -4.96 -1.80
C LEU A 121 5.41 -6.45 -1.40
N LEU A 122 5.28 -6.77 -0.11
CA LEU A 122 5.27 -8.14 0.40
C LEU A 122 4.16 -8.98 -0.24
N MET A 123 2.94 -8.44 -0.36
CA MET A 123 1.84 -9.14 -1.03
C MET A 123 2.17 -9.44 -2.50
N LEU A 124 2.86 -8.55 -3.20
CA LEU A 124 3.31 -8.78 -4.58
C LEU A 124 4.36 -9.90 -4.65
N GLU A 125 5.32 -9.94 -3.72
CA GLU A 125 6.35 -10.99 -3.66
C GLU A 125 5.75 -12.38 -3.40
N ILE A 126 4.73 -12.46 -2.54
CA ILE A 126 4.12 -13.72 -2.10
C ILE A 126 3.08 -14.23 -3.12
N SER A 127 2.47 -13.35 -3.91
CA SER A 127 1.36 -13.70 -4.80
C SER A 127 1.81 -14.45 -6.05
N ASN A 128 0.97 -15.40 -6.49
CA ASN A 128 1.11 -16.01 -7.83
C ASN A 128 0.57 -15.10 -8.95
N ASP A 129 -0.18 -14.05 -8.61
CA ASP A 129 -0.74 -13.08 -9.55
C ASP A 129 -0.56 -11.65 -8.99
N PRO A 130 0.66 -11.09 -9.08
CA PRO A 130 0.96 -9.77 -8.56
C PRO A 130 0.24 -8.65 -9.32
N ASN A 131 -0.09 -8.84 -10.61
CA ASN A 131 -0.82 -7.84 -11.40
C ASN A 131 -2.21 -7.58 -10.81
N SER A 132 -2.91 -8.64 -10.41
CA SER A 132 -4.24 -8.50 -9.80
C SER A 132 -4.24 -7.66 -8.51
N ILE A 133 -3.14 -7.65 -7.75
CA ILE A 133 -3.00 -6.83 -6.52
C ILE A 133 -2.82 -5.36 -6.90
N VAL A 134 -2.02 -5.05 -7.91
CA VAL A 134 -1.82 -3.68 -8.40
C VAL A 134 -3.12 -3.11 -8.96
N GLU A 135 -3.92 -3.94 -9.64
CA GLU A 135 -5.22 -3.55 -10.19
C GLU A 135 -6.21 -3.03 -9.13
N ASP A 136 -6.14 -3.53 -7.90
CA ASP A 136 -7.00 -3.06 -6.79
C ASP A 136 -6.70 -1.61 -6.38
N ILE A 137 -5.58 -1.02 -6.81
CA ILE A 137 -5.22 0.38 -6.56
C ILE A 137 -5.93 1.32 -7.55
N PHE A 138 -6.21 0.87 -8.78
CA PHE A 138 -6.68 1.75 -9.86
C PHE A 138 -8.00 2.50 -9.58
N PRO A 139 -9.02 1.90 -8.91
CA PRO A 139 -10.23 2.62 -8.54
C PRO A 139 -9.96 3.90 -7.71
N TYR A 140 -8.84 3.92 -6.98
CA TYR A 140 -8.46 5.02 -6.09
C TYR A 140 -7.75 6.18 -6.80
N LEU A 141 -7.30 5.99 -8.05
CA LEU A 141 -6.66 7.04 -8.86
C LEU A 141 -7.64 8.13 -9.33
N SER A 142 -8.94 7.85 -9.25
CA SER A 142 -10.01 8.80 -9.61
C SER A 142 -10.79 9.31 -8.39
N ASN A 143 -10.27 9.11 -7.16
CA ASN A 143 -10.94 9.54 -5.94
C ASN A 143 -11.03 11.08 -5.85
N ARG A 144 -12.06 11.58 -5.16
CA ARG A 144 -12.27 13.03 -4.97
C ARG A 144 -11.27 13.66 -4.00
N LEU A 145 -10.64 12.88 -3.12
CA LEU A 145 -9.65 13.35 -2.16
C LEU A 145 -8.25 13.36 -2.80
N PRO A 146 -7.65 14.53 -3.10
CA PRO A 146 -6.37 14.58 -3.81
C PRO A 146 -5.24 13.89 -3.06
N LYS A 147 -5.22 13.99 -1.73
CA LYS A 147 -4.20 13.34 -0.89
C LYS A 147 -4.20 11.81 -1.05
N LEU A 148 -5.38 11.22 -1.21
CA LEU A 148 -5.53 9.78 -1.44
C LEU A 148 -4.97 9.42 -2.82
N VAL A 149 -5.33 10.19 -3.85
CA VAL A 149 -4.80 10.00 -5.21
C VAL A 149 -3.27 10.11 -5.22
N THR A 150 -2.70 11.15 -4.60
CA THR A 150 -1.24 11.33 -4.46
C THR A 150 -0.58 10.12 -3.79
N GLY A 151 -1.18 9.59 -2.71
CA GLY A 151 -0.68 8.40 -2.03
C GLY A 151 -0.68 7.16 -2.93
N CYS A 152 -1.74 6.95 -3.70
CA CYS A 152 -1.85 5.82 -4.62
C CYS A 152 -0.87 5.92 -5.81
N VAL A 153 -0.71 7.11 -6.40
CA VAL A 153 0.27 7.34 -7.47
C VAL A 153 1.70 7.14 -6.97
N SER A 154 2.02 7.64 -5.78
CA SER A 154 3.30 7.41 -5.12
C SER A 154 3.53 5.92 -4.82
N GLY A 155 2.50 5.19 -4.39
CA GLY A 155 2.58 3.74 -4.20
C GLY A 155 2.85 2.98 -5.49
N LEU A 156 2.17 3.34 -6.59
CA LEU A 156 2.44 2.76 -7.92
C LEU A 156 3.88 3.04 -8.37
N TYR A 157 4.39 4.25 -8.15
CA TYR A 157 5.80 4.56 -8.43
C TYR A 157 6.73 3.59 -7.70
N THR A 158 6.56 3.40 -6.39
CA THR A 158 7.39 2.47 -5.60
C THR A 158 7.25 1.03 -6.08
N ILE A 159 6.06 0.59 -6.48
CA ILE A 159 5.85 -0.75 -7.05
C ILE A 159 6.67 -0.94 -8.34
N PHE A 160 6.59 0.00 -9.29
CA PHE A 160 7.34 -0.10 -10.54
C PHE A 160 8.85 0.05 -10.34
N GLU A 161 9.29 0.86 -9.37
CA GLU A 161 10.69 1.01 -9.00
C GLU A 161 11.28 -0.31 -8.45
N ASN A 162 10.50 -1.09 -7.69
CA ASN A 162 10.97 -2.34 -7.08
C ASN A 162 10.84 -3.56 -7.99
N PHE A 163 9.75 -3.67 -8.75
CA PHE A 163 9.43 -4.89 -9.53
C PHE A 163 9.62 -4.73 -11.04
N GLY A 164 9.66 -3.49 -11.53
CA GLY A 164 9.74 -3.18 -12.94
C GLY A 164 8.56 -3.66 -13.78
N CYS A 165 8.67 -3.40 -15.09
CA CYS A 165 7.60 -3.71 -16.04
C CYS A 165 7.54 -5.18 -16.50
N LYS A 166 8.48 -6.02 -16.04
CA LYS A 166 8.51 -7.46 -16.37
C LYS A 166 7.61 -8.27 -15.44
N ILE A 167 7.61 -7.93 -14.15
CA ILE A 167 6.77 -8.58 -13.14
C ILE A 167 5.39 -7.91 -13.11
N ILE A 168 5.37 -6.58 -13.12
CA ILE A 168 4.13 -5.78 -13.11
C ILE A 168 3.90 -5.22 -14.51
N SER A 169 2.77 -5.55 -15.12
CA SER A 169 2.38 -5.03 -16.42
C SER A 169 2.11 -3.52 -16.33
N PRO A 170 2.77 -2.68 -17.14
CA PRO A 170 2.50 -1.24 -17.16
C PRO A 170 1.25 -0.89 -17.96
N LYS A 171 0.76 -1.79 -18.82
CA LYS A 171 -0.38 -1.51 -19.72
C LYS A 171 -1.63 -1.00 -19.00
N PRO A 172 -2.05 -1.58 -17.86
CA PRO A 172 -3.28 -1.15 -17.18
C PRO A 172 -3.19 0.23 -16.53
N VAL A 173 -2.00 0.72 -16.15
CA VAL A 173 -1.84 2.03 -15.52
C VAL A 173 -1.76 3.18 -16.52
N ILE A 174 -1.25 2.93 -17.74
CA ILE A 174 -1.04 3.97 -18.77
C ILE A 174 -2.31 4.81 -19.06
N PRO A 175 -3.51 4.22 -19.24
CA PRO A 175 -4.73 5.00 -19.49
C PRO A 175 -5.08 6.01 -18.39
N TYR A 176 -4.60 5.82 -17.15
CA TYR A 176 -4.84 6.73 -16.05
C TYR A 176 -3.93 7.97 -16.07
N LEU A 177 -2.76 7.89 -16.72
CA LEU A 177 -1.73 8.93 -16.66
C LEU A 177 -2.23 10.26 -17.24
N SER A 178 -2.90 10.27 -18.39
CA SER A 178 -3.43 11.51 -18.99
C SER A 178 -4.38 12.24 -18.05
N LYS A 179 -5.31 11.51 -17.42
CA LYS A 179 -6.24 12.07 -16.43
C LYS A 179 -5.52 12.62 -15.20
N LEU A 180 -4.51 11.91 -14.70
CA LEU A 180 -3.72 12.32 -13.54
C LEU A 180 -2.87 13.57 -13.83
N PHE A 181 -2.28 13.68 -15.02
CA PHE A 181 -1.60 14.90 -15.47
C PHE A 181 -2.55 16.10 -15.59
N GLY A 182 -3.84 15.85 -15.88
CA GLY A 182 -4.90 16.85 -15.89
C GLY A 182 -5.49 17.20 -14.52
N HIS A 183 -5.03 16.56 -13.44
CA HIS A 183 -5.61 16.76 -12.10
C HIS A 183 -5.34 18.17 -11.56
N ALA A 184 -6.29 18.75 -10.80
CA ALA A 184 -6.19 20.12 -10.28
C ALA A 184 -5.10 20.30 -9.21
N ASP A 185 -4.88 19.27 -8.38
CA ASP A 185 -3.86 19.26 -7.33
C ASP A 185 -2.44 19.10 -7.90
N LYS A 186 -1.52 19.97 -7.47
CA LYS A 186 -0.12 19.97 -7.93
C LYS A 186 0.65 18.72 -7.49
N ASN A 187 0.39 18.19 -6.30
CA ASN A 187 1.10 17.02 -5.80
C ASN A 187 0.74 15.76 -6.58
N VAL A 188 -0.54 15.62 -6.97
CA VAL A 188 -0.96 14.54 -7.87
C VAL A 188 -0.17 14.61 -9.18
N ARG A 189 -0.09 15.79 -9.81
CA ARG A 189 0.68 15.96 -11.06
C ARG A 189 2.17 15.66 -10.87
N ASN A 190 2.78 16.12 -9.77
CA ASN A 190 4.19 15.85 -9.48
C ASN A 190 4.49 14.36 -9.31
N GLU A 191 3.67 13.62 -8.55
CA GLU A 191 3.85 12.17 -8.40
C GLU A 191 3.57 11.43 -9.73
N THR A 192 2.65 11.94 -10.54
CA THR A 192 2.38 11.39 -11.89
C THR A 192 3.60 11.51 -12.79
N THR A 193 4.32 12.64 -12.73
CA THR A 193 5.60 12.81 -13.44
C THR A 193 6.61 11.77 -12.99
N LYS A 194 6.77 11.53 -11.68
CA LYS A 194 7.70 10.51 -11.16
C LYS A 194 7.35 9.11 -11.65
N LEU A 195 6.08 8.71 -11.53
CA LEU A 195 5.59 7.42 -12.02
C LEU A 195 5.84 7.29 -13.53
N THR A 196 5.57 8.33 -14.31
CA THR A 196 5.75 8.30 -15.77
C THR A 196 7.23 8.18 -16.15
N ILE A 197 8.12 8.86 -15.43
CA ILE A 197 9.57 8.70 -15.60
C ILE A 197 9.99 7.27 -15.28
N GLU A 198 9.50 6.71 -14.18
CA GLU A 198 9.84 5.33 -13.81
C GLU A 198 9.39 4.35 -14.89
N LEU A 199 8.14 4.46 -15.38
CA LEU A 199 7.66 3.66 -16.51
C LEU A 199 8.51 3.85 -17.78
N TYR A 200 9.01 5.06 -18.03
CA TYR A 200 9.86 5.34 -19.19
C TYR A 200 11.19 4.59 -19.11
N LYS A 201 11.81 4.47 -17.93
CA LYS A 201 13.06 3.70 -17.76
C LYS A 201 12.92 2.25 -18.24
N TRP A 202 11.71 1.68 -18.10
CA TRP A 202 11.43 0.30 -18.51
C TRP A 202 10.95 0.17 -19.95
N MET A 203 10.13 1.12 -20.42
CA MET A 203 9.45 1.01 -21.72
C MET A 203 10.14 1.79 -22.85
N GLY A 204 10.96 2.78 -22.51
CA GLY A 204 11.56 3.72 -23.47
C GLY A 204 10.50 4.38 -24.36
N ASP A 205 10.83 4.54 -25.64
CA ASP A 205 10.01 5.28 -26.60
C ASP A 205 8.63 4.65 -26.86
N ALA A 206 8.44 3.37 -26.52
CA ALA A 206 7.14 2.74 -26.58
C ALA A 206 6.13 3.43 -25.64
N LEU A 207 6.56 3.90 -24.47
CA LEU A 207 5.69 4.68 -23.58
C LEU A 207 5.30 6.01 -24.23
N SER A 208 6.26 6.73 -24.79
CA SER A 208 6.01 8.03 -25.44
C SER A 208 5.00 7.88 -26.58
N ASN A 209 5.17 6.87 -27.43
CA ASN A 209 4.28 6.60 -28.56
C ASN A 209 2.82 6.34 -28.15
N ILE A 210 2.62 5.70 -26.98
CA ILE A 210 1.29 5.37 -26.47
C ILE A 210 0.69 6.54 -25.69
N LEU A 211 1.48 7.21 -24.84
CA LEU A 211 1.00 8.21 -23.89
C LEU A 211 0.86 9.60 -24.49
N PHE A 212 1.82 10.04 -25.31
CA PHE A 212 1.88 11.44 -25.76
C PHE A 212 0.67 11.91 -26.57
N PRO A 213 0.02 11.08 -27.41
CA PRO A 213 -1.20 11.47 -28.10
C PRO A 213 -2.31 11.99 -27.17
N ASP A 214 -2.34 11.53 -25.92
CA ASP A 214 -3.34 11.91 -24.91
C ASP A 214 -2.89 13.07 -24.00
N LEU A 215 -1.71 13.66 -24.25
CA LEU A 215 -1.14 14.74 -23.44
C LEU A 215 -1.10 16.07 -24.19
N LYS A 216 -1.17 17.18 -23.44
CA LYS A 216 -0.99 18.53 -24.00
C LYS A 216 0.46 18.73 -24.47
N PRO A 217 0.71 19.55 -25.51
CA PRO A 217 2.07 19.80 -26.02
C PRO A 217 3.08 20.23 -24.95
N ILE A 218 2.64 21.02 -23.95
CA ILE A 218 3.51 21.42 -22.84
C ILE A 218 3.92 20.23 -21.95
N GLN A 219 3.01 19.30 -21.69
CA GLN A 219 3.29 18.10 -20.89
C GLN A 219 4.24 17.16 -21.64
N GLN A 220 4.06 17.01 -22.96
CA GLN A 220 4.97 16.24 -23.81
C GLN A 220 6.39 16.83 -23.75
N LYS A 221 6.52 18.16 -23.92
CA LYS A 221 7.81 18.85 -23.84
C LYS A 221 8.50 18.64 -22.49
N ASP A 222 7.77 18.82 -21.39
CA ASP A 222 8.32 18.68 -20.04
C ASP A 222 8.76 17.23 -19.76
N LEU A 223 7.99 16.24 -20.24
CA LEU A 223 8.36 14.82 -20.12
C LEU A 223 9.56 14.46 -20.99
N THR A 224 9.64 14.92 -22.23
CA THR A 224 10.82 14.70 -23.09
C THR A 224 12.08 15.20 -22.41
N ALA A 225 12.06 16.42 -21.86
CA ALA A 225 13.21 16.97 -21.13
C ALA A 225 13.55 16.17 -19.85
N ALA A 226 12.55 15.60 -19.18
CA ALA A 226 12.79 14.71 -18.04
C ALA A 226 13.39 13.37 -18.46
N PHE A 227 12.90 12.78 -19.55
CA PHE A 227 13.38 11.52 -20.11
C PHE A 227 14.82 11.62 -20.63
N GLU A 228 15.20 12.74 -21.25
CA GLU A 228 16.58 13.00 -21.69
C GLU A 228 17.57 13.00 -20.51
N LYS A 229 17.22 13.67 -19.40
CA LYS A 229 18.04 13.67 -18.18
C LYS A 229 18.26 12.27 -17.61
N GLU A 230 17.23 11.43 -17.65
CA GLU A 230 17.33 10.04 -17.17
C GLU A 230 18.21 9.18 -18.09
N LYS A 231 18.22 9.44 -19.40
CA LYS A 231 19.14 8.77 -20.33
C LYS A 231 20.59 9.15 -20.05
N GLU A 232 20.86 10.43 -19.81
CA GLU A 232 22.20 10.93 -19.48
C GLU A 232 22.72 10.38 -18.14
N ALA A 233 21.85 10.22 -17.14
CA ALA A 233 22.23 9.71 -15.83
C ALA A 233 22.58 8.21 -15.82
N ASN A 234 22.09 7.45 -16.79
CA ASN A 234 22.29 5.99 -16.91
C ASN A 234 23.28 5.59 -18.04
N SER A 235 23.89 6.58 -18.71
CA SER A 235 24.94 6.39 -19.74
C SER A 235 26.33 6.50 -19.13
#